data_AF-A0A0A0M6M0-F1
#
_entry.id   AF-A0A0A0M6M0-F1
#
_cell.length_a   1.000
_cell.length_b   1.000
_cell.length_c   1.000
_cell.angle_alpha   90.00
_cell.angle_beta   90.00
_cell.angle_gamma   90.00
#
_symmetry.space_group_name_H-M   'P 1'
#
loop_
_entity.id
_entity.type
_entity.pdbx_description
1 polymer ?
#
loop_
_entity_poly.entity_id
_entity_poly.type
_entity_poly.pdbx_seq_one_letter_code
_entity_poly.pdbx_strand_id
1 'polypeptide(L)'
;MSTAPMDYEQAGELKIGQVGIANLRIRTLDVERLAQEMTARVRRAPAMFDRAAIVLDFGGLSQVPDAATARGLIEALRGAGVLPIALAYGSSDTDRLARELGLPLLAK
;
A
#
# COMPACT_ATOMS: atom_id res chain seq x y z
N MET A 1 45.46 -24.16 4.62
CA MET A 1 44.06 -23.70 4.48
C MET A 1 43.86 -22.58 5.49
N SER A 2 43.76 -21.33 5.04
CA SER A 2 43.60 -20.17 5.93
C SER A 2 42.13 -19.99 6.27
N THR A 3 41.78 -20.09 7.54
CA THR A 3 40.45 -19.76 8.08
C THR A 3 40.24 -18.26 7.95
N ALA A 4 39.23 -17.84 7.19
CA ALA A 4 38.81 -16.43 7.18
C ALA A 4 38.25 -16.07 8.58
N PRO A 5 38.61 -14.90 9.14
CA PRO A 5 38.01 -14.46 10.39
C PRO A 5 36.50 -14.26 10.19
N MET A 6 35.71 -14.87 11.07
CA MET A 6 34.27 -14.61 11.14
C MET A 6 34.07 -13.14 11.51
N ASP A 7 33.54 -12.37 10.57
CA ASP A 7 33.14 -10.99 10.81
C ASP A 7 31.83 -10.98 11.61
N TYR A 8 31.90 -10.50 12.85
CA TYR A 8 30.77 -10.40 13.78
C TYR A 8 30.15 -8.99 13.76
N GLU A 9 30.58 -8.10 12.87
CA GLU A 9 30.00 -6.76 12.77
C GLU A 9 28.57 -6.84 12.22
N GLN A 10 27.64 -6.21 12.94
CA GLN A 10 26.24 -6.24 12.56
C GLN A 10 26.03 -5.33 11.34
N ALA A 11 25.54 -5.90 10.24
CA ALA A 11 25.32 -5.18 8.98
C ALA A 11 24.22 -4.09 9.04
N GLY A 12 23.41 -4.05 10.09
CA GLY A 12 22.38 -3.02 10.26
C GLY A 12 21.52 -3.19 11.51
N GLU A 13 20.81 -2.14 11.89
CA GLU A 13 19.95 -2.08 13.06
C GLU A 13 18.46 -2.12 12.66
N LEU A 14 17.66 -2.91 13.36
CA LEU A 14 16.20 -2.94 13.20
C LEU A 14 15.53 -2.14 14.31
N LYS A 15 14.73 -1.15 13.93
CA LYS A 15 13.91 -0.34 14.85
C LYS A 15 12.46 -0.36 14.42
N ILE A 16 11.56 -0.36 15.41
CA ILE A 16 10.12 -0.22 15.21
C ILE A 16 9.71 1.16 15.69
N GLY A 17 8.84 1.83 14.93
CA GLY A 17 8.34 3.16 15.27
C GLY A 17 6.97 3.41 14.68
N GLN A 18 6.25 4.36 15.28
CA GLN A 18 4.96 4.82 14.76
C GLN A 18 5.19 5.75 13.57
N VAL A 19 4.51 5.46 12.46
CA VAL A 19 4.57 6.26 11.23
C VAL A 19 3.16 6.67 10.81
N GLY A 20 3.00 7.93 10.40
CA GLY A 20 1.75 8.41 9.80
C GLY A 20 1.70 8.02 8.34
N ILE A 21 0.73 7.19 7.95
CA ILE A 21 0.52 6.75 6.57
C ILE A 21 -0.89 7.13 6.14
N ALA A 22 -1.05 7.64 4.92
CA ALA A 22 -2.36 7.99 4.40
C ALA A 22 -3.20 6.73 4.16
N ASN A 23 -4.44 6.75 4.64
CA ASN A 23 -5.41 5.67 4.41
C ASN A 23 -6.44 6.11 3.38
N LEU A 24 -6.58 5.35 2.30
CA LEU A 24 -7.59 5.57 1.27
C LEU A 24 -8.69 4.51 1.42
N ARG A 25 -9.81 4.92 2.03
CA ARG A 25 -10.98 4.07 2.16
C ARG A 25 -11.86 4.10 0.91
N ILE A 26 -12.04 2.94 0.30
CA ILE A 26 -12.84 2.76 -0.91
C ILE A 26 -14.29 2.56 -0.51
N ARG A 27 -15.17 3.45 -0.99
CA ARG A 27 -16.63 3.38 -0.77
C ARG A 27 -17.38 2.81 -1.97
N THR A 28 -16.84 3.02 -3.17
CA THR A 28 -17.35 2.50 -4.42
C THR A 28 -16.14 2.13 -5.27
N LEU A 29 -16.15 0.94 -5.86
CA LEU A 29 -15.04 0.46 -6.66
C LEU A 29 -15.20 0.91 -8.12
N ASP A 30 -14.79 2.15 -8.37
CA ASP A 30 -14.69 2.75 -9.70
C ASP A 30 -13.22 3.18 -9.89
N VAL A 31 -12.44 2.32 -10.54
CA VAL A 31 -10.98 2.48 -10.65
C VAL A 31 -10.62 3.76 -11.42
N GLU A 32 -11.35 4.05 -12.49
CA GLU A 32 -11.07 5.21 -13.32
C GLU A 32 -11.33 6.51 -12.54
N ARG A 33 -12.50 6.59 -11.89
CA ARG A 33 -12.84 7.75 -11.06
C ARG A 33 -11.85 7.94 -9.91
N LEU A 34 -11.46 6.87 -9.23
CA LEU A 34 -10.48 6.93 -8.14
C LEU A 34 -9.13 7.48 -8.62
N ALA A 35 -8.67 7.06 -9.80
CA ALA A 35 -7.42 7.55 -10.39
C ALA A 35 -7.51 9.03 -10.79
N GLN A 36 -8.62 9.46 -11.38
CA GLN A 36 -8.87 10.85 -11.74
C GLN A 36 -8.89 11.76 -10.51
N GLU A 37 -9.63 11.37 -9.47
CA GLU A 37 -9.71 12.10 -8.20
C GLU A 37 -8.34 12.18 -7.52
N MET A 38 -7.56 11.09 -7.54
CA MET A 38 -6.20 11.09 -6.99
C MET A 38 -5.25 11.98 -7.78
N THR A 39 -5.31 11.96 -9.12
CA THR A 39 -4.50 12.83 -9.98
C THR A 39 -4.78 14.31 -9.67
N ALA A 40 -6.06 14.67 -9.53
CA ALA A 40 -6.45 16.02 -9.15
C ALA A 40 -5.92 16.40 -7.75
N ARG A 41 -5.92 15.45 -6.81
CA ARG A 41 -5.42 15.65 -5.44
C ARG A 41 -3.91 15.87 -5.41
N VAL A 42 -3.15 15.04 -6.13
CA VAL A 42 -1.69 15.19 -6.28
C VAL A 42 -1.35 16.52 -6.95
N ARG A 43 -2.03 16.87 -8.06
CA ARG A 43 -1.81 18.15 -8.74
C ARG A 43 -2.06 19.36 -7.83
N ARG A 44 -3.09 19.29 -6.98
CA ARG A 44 -3.45 20.40 -6.09
C ARG A 44 -2.46 20.60 -4.94
N ALA A 45 -1.87 19.52 -4.44
CA ALA A 45 -0.94 19.58 -3.30
C ALA A 45 0.20 18.55 -3.47
N PRO A 46 1.12 18.77 -4.43
CA PRO A 46 2.17 17.80 -4.75
C PRO A 46 3.11 17.56 -3.57
N ALA A 47 3.46 18.60 -2.81
CA ALA A 47 4.30 18.46 -1.61
C ALA A 47 3.70 17.53 -0.53
N MET A 48 2.38 17.30 -0.55
CA MET A 48 1.70 16.44 0.40
C MET A 48 1.44 15.03 -0.15
N PHE A 49 1.20 14.90 -1.46
CA PHE A 49 0.67 13.67 -2.04
C PHE A 49 1.58 13.03 -3.10
N ASP A 50 2.54 13.74 -3.68
CA ASP A 50 3.47 13.12 -4.62
C ASP A 50 4.26 12.02 -3.91
N ARG A 51 4.23 10.82 -4.50
CA ARG A 51 4.79 9.58 -3.94
C ARG A 51 4.30 9.23 -2.53
N ALA A 52 3.16 9.75 -2.10
CA ALA A 52 2.63 9.44 -0.77
C ALA A 52 2.37 7.93 -0.63
N ALA A 53 2.82 7.36 0.48
CA ALA A 53 2.50 5.99 0.84
C ALA A 53 1.01 5.88 1.23
N ILE A 54 0.29 4.98 0.56
CA ILE A 54 -1.15 4.77 0.73
C ILE A 54 -1.43 3.34 1.22
N VAL A 55 -2.26 3.25 2.25
CA VAL A 55 -2.95 2.02 2.64
C VAL A 55 -4.33 1.99 1.99
N LEU A 56 -4.65 0.94 1.23
CA LEU A 56 -5.98 0.76 0.64
C LEU A 56 -6.91 0.08 1.66
N ASP A 57 -8.03 0.71 1.99
CA ASP A 57 -9.04 0.17 2.90
C ASP A 57 -10.32 -0.20 2.13
N PHE A 58 -10.55 -1.51 1.96
CA PHE A 58 -11.75 -2.06 1.32
C PHE A 58 -12.93 -2.24 2.27
N GLY A 59 -12.81 -1.90 3.56
CA GLY A 59 -13.88 -2.03 4.54
C GLY A 59 -15.07 -1.09 4.33
N GLY A 60 -15.06 -0.25 3.29
CA GLY A 60 -16.24 0.49 2.83
C GLY A 60 -17.06 -0.23 1.76
N LEU A 61 -16.57 -1.36 1.23
CA LEU A 61 -17.25 -2.18 0.24
C LEU A 61 -18.01 -3.32 0.92
N SER A 62 -19.06 -3.82 0.26
CA SER A 62 -19.78 -5.03 0.68
C SER A 62 -18.94 -6.30 0.50
N GLN A 63 -18.03 -6.29 -0.48
CA GLN A 63 -17.17 -7.42 -0.82
C GLN A 63 -15.77 -6.91 -1.17
N VAL A 64 -14.75 -7.70 -0.80
CA VAL A 64 -13.37 -7.46 -1.20
C VAL A 64 -13.23 -7.76 -2.70
N PRO A 65 -12.58 -6.89 -3.49
CA PRO A 65 -12.39 -7.14 -4.92
C PRO A 65 -11.49 -8.34 -5.17
N ASP A 66 -11.59 -8.91 -6.38
CA ASP A 66 -10.59 -9.87 -6.84
C ASP A 66 -9.22 -9.22 -7.07
N ALA A 67 -8.20 -10.06 -7.20
CA ALA A 67 -6.83 -9.59 -7.35
C ALA A 67 -6.56 -8.89 -8.68
N ALA A 68 -7.25 -9.25 -9.76
CA ALA A 68 -7.08 -8.56 -11.05
C ALA A 68 -7.54 -7.10 -10.93
N THR A 69 -8.71 -6.88 -10.34
CA THR A 69 -9.29 -5.56 -10.10
C THR A 69 -8.44 -4.76 -9.11
N ALA A 70 -7.98 -5.39 -8.03
CA ALA A 70 -7.10 -4.73 -7.06
C ALA A 70 -5.75 -4.32 -7.68
N ARG A 71 -5.14 -5.16 -8.52
CA ARG A 71 -3.93 -4.80 -9.30
C ARG A 71 -4.21 -3.62 -10.22
N GLY A 72 -5.35 -3.62 -10.92
CA GLY A 72 -5.76 -2.51 -11.77
C GLY A 72 -5.87 -1.18 -10.99
N LEU A 73 -6.47 -1.21 -9.79
CA LEU A 73 -6.53 -0.05 -8.91
C LEU A 73 -5.14 0.42 -8.47
N ILE A 74 -4.25 -0.51 -8.08
CA ILE A 74 -2.89 -0.18 -7.65
C ILE A 74 -2.13 0.52 -8.77
N GLU A 75 -2.14 -0.02 -9.99
CA GLU A 75 -1.44 0.56 -11.13
C GLU A 75 -2.04 1.92 -11.52
N ALA A 76 -3.37 2.06 -11.50
CA ALA A 76 -4.02 3.33 -11.79
C ALA A 76 -3.64 4.43 -10.76
N LEU A 77 -3.58 4.07 -9.48
CA LEU A 77 -3.13 4.99 -8.42
C LEU A 77 -1.64 5.33 -8.51
N ARG A 78 -0.79 4.38 -8.93
CA ARG A 78 0.63 4.65 -9.24
C ARG A 78 0.77 5.63 -10.39
N GLY A 79 -0.02 5.46 -11.45
CA GLY A 79 -0.10 6.41 -12.57
C GLY A 79 -0.58 7.80 -12.14
N ALA A 80 -1.40 7.89 -11.08
CA ALA A 80 -1.84 9.14 -10.49
C ALA A 80 -0.81 9.82 -9.57
N GLY A 81 0.32 9.17 -9.28
CA GLY A 81 1.45 9.72 -8.53
C GLY A 81 1.58 9.27 -7.07
N VAL A 82 0.70 8.40 -6.58
CA VAL A 82 0.79 7.86 -5.20
C VAL A 82 1.30 6.42 -5.17
N LEU A 83 1.67 5.93 -3.99
CA LEU A 83 2.25 4.60 -3.83
C LEU A 83 1.38 3.74 -2.89
N PRO A 84 0.49 2.90 -3.43
CA PRO A 84 -0.17 1.85 -2.65
C PRO A 84 0.89 0.85 -2.15
N ILE A 85 1.01 0.72 -0.84
CA ILE A 85 2.03 -0.12 -0.18
C ILE A 85 1.46 -1.22 0.71
N ALA A 86 0.17 -1.17 1.03
CA ALA A 86 -0.47 -2.10 1.96
C ALA A 86 -2.00 -2.14 1.78
N LEU A 87 -2.62 -3.20 2.29
CA LEU A 87 -4.06 -3.24 2.54
C LEU A 87 -4.36 -3.04 4.03
N ALA A 88 -5.46 -2.38 4.35
CA ALA A 88 -5.94 -2.28 5.72
C ALA A 88 -6.54 -3.62 6.16
N TYR A 89 -6.16 -4.10 7.36
CA TYR A 89 -6.76 -5.29 7.94
C TYR A 89 -8.27 -5.10 8.19
N GLY A 90 -9.05 -6.17 8.00
CA GLY A 90 -10.50 -6.11 8.25
C GLY A 90 -11.27 -7.42 8.07
N SER A 91 -10.80 -8.36 7.23
CA SER A 91 -11.42 -9.67 7.04
C SER A 91 -10.40 -10.70 6.54
N SER A 92 -10.78 -11.99 6.58
CA SER A 92 -9.99 -13.09 5.99
C SER A 92 -9.84 -12.96 4.48
N ASP A 93 -10.84 -12.40 3.78
CA ASP A 93 -10.75 -12.15 2.34
C ASP A 93 -9.71 -11.09 2.01
N THR A 94 -9.58 -10.04 2.84
CA THR A 94 -8.53 -9.04 2.67
C THR A 94 -7.14 -9.63 2.93
N ASP A 95 -6.98 -10.53 3.92
CA ASP A 95 -5.70 -11.24 4.13
C ASP A 95 -5.31 -12.10 2.94
N ARG A 96 -6.26 -12.88 2.41
CA ARG A 96 -6.06 -13.69 1.19
C ARG A 96 -5.62 -12.83 0.01
N LEU A 97 -6.32 -11.72 -0.23
CA LEU A 97 -6.00 -10.78 -1.29
C LEU A 97 -4.61 -10.16 -1.09
N ALA A 98 -4.27 -9.72 0.13
CA ALA A 98 -2.98 -9.13 0.44
C ALA A 98 -1.82 -10.09 0.11
N ARG A 99 -1.96 -11.37 0.47
CA ARG A 99 -0.99 -12.42 0.12
C ARG A 99 -0.87 -12.62 -1.39
N GLU A 100 -1.98 -12.65 -2.12
CA GLU A 100 -1.97 -12.82 -3.59
C GLU A 100 -1.34 -11.62 -4.33
N LEU A 101 -1.46 -10.43 -3.75
CA LEU A 101 -0.85 -9.20 -4.25
C LEU A 101 0.60 -9.01 -3.79
N GLY A 102 1.09 -9.83 -2.83
CA GLY A 102 2.39 -9.64 -2.21
C GLY A 102 2.50 -8.36 -1.38
N LEU A 103 1.38 -7.89 -0.82
CA LEU A 103 1.31 -6.68 0.00
C LEU A 103 1.17 -7.01 1.49
N PRO A 104 1.76 -6.20 2.38
CA PRO A 104 1.52 -6.33 3.82
C PRO A 104 0.10 -5.90 4.18
N LEU A 105 -0.36 -6.42 5.32
CA LEU A 105 -1.53 -5.91 6.03
C LEU A 105 -1.08 -4.94 7.11
N LEU A 106 -1.76 -3.80 7.19
CA LEU A 106 -1.58 -2.85 8.29
C LEU A 106 -2.87 -2.76 9.10
N ALA A 107 -2.71 -2.88 10.44
CA ALA A 107 -3.77 -2.58 11.37
C ALA A 107 -4.07 -1.07 11.36
N LYS A 108 -5.30 -0.72 11.72
CA LYS A 108 -5.76 0.67 11.84
C LYS A 108 -5.26 1.31 13.12
#